data_AF-A0A661CL69-F1
#
_entry.id   AF-A0A661CL69-F1
#
_cell.length_a   1.000
_cell.length_b   1.000
_cell.length_c   1.000
_cell.angle_alpha   90.00
_cell.angle_beta   90.00
_cell.angle_gamma   90.00
#
_symmetry.space_group_name_H-M   'P 1'
#
loop_
_entity.id
_entity.type
_entity.pdbx_description
1 polymer ?
#
loop_
_entity_poly.entity_id
_entity_poly.type
_entity_poly.pdbx_seq_one_letter_code
_entity_poly.pdbx_strand_id
1 'polypeptide(L)'
;MQAYLQSASHYLNTLSLRERILVLLVACSVIYVIWDTLLLSKFEQQYQQQLSQQQQLGNQQQEIDTTIIEIGGKIALSNNETNKLKQEIDQTNQQIQQNEQQLAAVLNKLVPPTKITELLRSLLLDTHDLQLLSISNEPVKTITFNDSNDNQQIQEDTQALALLYEHTTTIKLSGGYQQLYQYLTALENSEW
;
A
#
# COMPACT_ATOMS: atom_id res chain seq x y z
N MET A 1 49.27 -1.58 -68.19
CA MET A 1 49.57 -0.46 -67.26
C MET A 1 50.90 0.25 -67.54
N GLN A 2 51.96 -0.44 -67.97
CA GLN A 2 53.28 0.19 -68.23
C GLN A 2 53.34 1.09 -69.48
N ALA A 3 52.55 0.78 -70.53
CA ALA A 3 52.53 1.59 -71.75
C ALA A 3 51.98 3.02 -71.54
N TYR A 4 50.96 3.19 -70.67
CA TYR A 4 50.39 4.51 -70.37
C TYR A 4 51.39 5.43 -69.65
N LEU A 5 52.25 4.88 -68.80
CA LEU A 5 53.29 5.64 -68.10
C LEU A 5 54.41 6.09 -69.06
N GLN A 6 54.71 5.30 -70.08
CA GLN A 6 55.71 5.62 -71.10
C GLN A 6 55.20 6.67 -72.11
N SER A 7 53.93 6.61 -72.50
CA SER A 7 53.31 7.64 -73.35
C SER A 7 53.23 8.99 -72.64
N ALA A 8 52.87 8.98 -71.34
CA ALA A 8 52.80 10.19 -70.52
C ALA A 8 54.19 10.83 -70.32
N SER A 9 55.24 10.04 -70.12
CA SER A 9 56.60 10.56 -69.96
C SER A 9 57.14 11.17 -71.25
N HIS A 10 56.84 10.58 -72.42
CA HIS A 10 57.23 11.14 -73.70
C HIS A 10 56.54 12.49 -73.99
N TYR A 11 55.24 12.61 -73.67
CA TYR A 11 54.49 13.85 -73.84
C TYR A 11 54.98 14.96 -72.88
N LEU A 12 55.32 14.62 -71.64
CA LEU A 12 55.89 15.54 -70.67
C LEU A 12 57.30 16.01 -71.03
N ASN A 13 58.07 15.18 -71.75
CA ASN A 13 59.44 15.51 -72.16
C ASN A 13 59.50 16.35 -73.45
N THR A 14 58.42 16.38 -74.23
CA THR A 14 58.26 17.26 -75.41
C THR A 14 57.69 18.65 -75.08
N LEU A 15 57.25 18.87 -73.84
CA LEU A 15 56.66 20.13 -73.37
C LEU A 15 57.74 21.15 -72.96
N SER A 16 57.47 22.43 -73.20
CA SER A 16 58.35 23.54 -72.82
C SER A 16 58.50 23.62 -71.30
N LEU A 17 59.64 24.16 -70.81
CA LEU A 17 59.97 24.22 -69.37
C LEU A 17 58.85 24.88 -68.54
N ARG A 18 58.14 25.86 -69.12
CA ARG A 18 56.98 26.53 -68.51
C ARG A 18 55.79 25.60 -68.29
N GLU A 19 55.50 24.71 -69.24
CA GLU A 19 54.36 23.79 -69.19
C GLU A 19 54.62 22.67 -68.16
N ARG A 20 55.87 22.22 -68.04
CA ARG A 20 56.28 21.25 -67.01
C ARG A 20 56.10 21.78 -65.59
N ILE A 21 56.39 23.06 -65.35
CA ILE A 21 56.15 23.71 -64.05
C ILE A 21 54.65 23.77 -63.75
N LEU A 22 53.84 24.16 -64.74
CA LEU A 22 52.39 24.27 -64.58
C LEU A 22 51.75 22.91 -64.28
N VAL A 23 52.15 21.85 -65.00
CA VAL A 23 51.66 20.48 -64.73
C VAL A 23 52.07 19.98 -63.35
N LEU A 24 53.29 20.26 -62.89
CA LEU A 24 53.74 19.89 -61.54
C LEU A 24 52.90 20.61 -60.48
N LEU A 25 52.65 21.91 -60.66
CA LEU A 25 51.83 22.70 -59.75
C LEU A 25 50.40 22.13 -59.68
N VAL A 26 49.79 21.83 -60.82
CA VAL A 26 48.45 21.21 -60.89
C VAL A 26 48.45 19.84 -60.20
N ALA A 27 49.45 18.99 -60.46
CA ALA A 27 49.54 17.68 -59.82
C ALA A 27 49.67 17.80 -58.29
N CYS A 28 50.51 18.72 -57.80
CA CYS A 28 50.63 19.03 -56.37
C CYS A 28 49.31 19.55 -55.78
N SER A 29 48.61 20.43 -56.49
CA SER A 29 47.31 20.96 -56.05
C SER A 29 46.26 19.86 -55.94
N VAL A 30 46.20 18.94 -56.91
CA VAL A 30 45.26 17.81 -56.88
C VAL A 30 45.56 16.89 -55.70
N ILE A 31 46.83 16.58 -55.46
CA ILE A 31 47.28 15.79 -54.31
C ILE A 31 46.92 16.47 -52.98
N TYR A 32 47.11 17.79 -52.90
CA TYR A 32 46.77 18.55 -51.71
C TYR A 32 45.26 18.53 -51.41
N VAL A 33 44.42 18.73 -52.43
CA VAL A 33 42.95 18.67 -52.27
C VAL A 33 42.49 17.27 -51.85
N ILE A 34 43.06 16.21 -52.43
CA ILE A 34 42.73 14.83 -52.04
C ILE A 34 43.11 14.59 -50.57
N TRP A 35 44.30 15.04 -50.15
CA TRP A 35 44.75 14.92 -48.78
C TRP A 35 43.83 15.68 -47.81
N ASP A 36 43.52 16.93 -48.12
CA ASP A 36 42.67 17.79 -47.30
C ASP A 36 41.26 17.21 -47.16
N THR A 37 40.63 16.82 -48.27
CA THR A 37 39.26 16.25 -48.26
C THR A 37 39.17 14.93 -47.47
N LEU A 38 40.20 14.08 -47.53
CA LEU A 38 40.28 12.85 -46.73
C LEU A 38 40.41 13.14 -45.23
N LEU A 39 41.23 14.12 -44.84
CA LEU A 39 41.38 14.51 -43.43
C LEU A 39 40.12 15.20 -42.89
N LEU A 40 39.57 16.15 -43.64
CA LEU A 40 38.41 16.94 -43.23
C LEU A 40 37.18 16.03 -43.00
N SER A 41 36.95 15.09 -43.91
CA SER A 41 35.85 14.11 -43.80
C SER A 41 35.96 13.25 -42.53
N LYS A 42 37.18 12.86 -42.15
CA LYS A 42 37.41 12.07 -40.92
C LYS A 42 37.17 12.90 -39.67
N PHE A 43 37.63 14.15 -39.67
CA PHE A 43 37.46 15.06 -38.54
C PHE A 43 35.98 15.41 -38.31
N GLU A 44 35.25 15.69 -39.39
CA GLU A 44 33.83 16.05 -39.33
C GLU A 44 32.97 14.89 -38.80
N GLN A 45 33.28 13.64 -39.22
CA GLN A 45 32.62 12.45 -38.67
C GLN A 45 32.87 12.29 -37.16
N GLN A 46 34.11 12.47 -36.70
CA GLN A 46 34.44 12.38 -35.27
C GLN A 46 33.75 13.48 -34.46
N TYR A 47 33.73 14.70 -34.98
CA TYR A 47 33.08 15.83 -34.32
C TYR A 47 31.56 15.62 -34.19
N GLN A 48 30.91 15.16 -35.27
CA GLN A 48 29.47 14.85 -35.24
C GLN A 48 29.14 13.69 -34.30
N GLN A 49 30.00 12.67 -34.21
CA GLN A 49 29.82 11.57 -33.25
C GLN A 49 29.97 12.03 -31.80
N GLN A 50 30.92 12.92 -31.51
CA GLN A 50 31.08 13.48 -30.16
C GLN A 50 29.89 14.37 -29.79
N LEU A 51 29.41 15.18 -30.73
CA LEU A 51 28.26 16.05 -30.50
C LEU A 51 26.98 15.25 -30.26
N SER A 52 26.76 14.18 -31.02
CA SER A 52 25.61 13.29 -30.82
C SER A 52 25.70 12.53 -29.50
N GLN A 53 26.88 12.06 -29.10
CA GLN A 53 27.10 11.46 -27.78
C GLN A 53 26.83 12.46 -26.66
N GLN A 54 27.28 13.71 -26.79
CA GLN A 54 27.03 14.75 -25.80
C GLN A 54 25.53 15.05 -25.67
N GLN A 55 24.81 15.12 -26.79
CA GLN A 55 23.35 15.29 -26.80
C GLN A 55 22.64 14.09 -26.17
N GLN A 56 23.07 12.86 -26.48
CA GLN A 56 22.51 11.65 -25.87
C GLN A 56 22.73 11.63 -24.35
N LEU A 57 23.92 11.99 -23.88
CA LEU A 57 24.20 12.10 -22.45
C LEU A 57 23.37 13.19 -21.78
N GLY A 58 23.18 14.34 -22.44
CA GLY A 58 22.30 15.40 -21.94
C GLY A 58 20.85 14.95 -21.81
N ASN A 59 20.33 14.23 -22.82
CA ASN A 59 18.98 13.66 -22.78
C ASN A 59 18.85 12.60 -21.68
N GLN A 60 19.84 11.72 -21.52
CA GLN A 60 19.85 10.73 -20.44
C GLN A 60 19.89 11.39 -19.06
N GLN A 61 20.67 12.47 -18.89
CA GLN A 61 20.72 13.21 -17.64
C GLN A 61 19.34 13.79 -17.30
N GLN A 62 18.66 14.39 -18.27
CA GLN A 62 17.33 14.95 -18.10
C GLN A 62 16.29 13.85 -17.76
N GLU A 63 16.37 12.68 -18.40
CA GLU A 63 15.52 11.54 -18.10
C GLU A 63 15.72 11.03 -16.66
N ILE A 64 16.98 10.93 -16.22
CA ILE A 64 17.33 10.56 -14.85
C ILE A 64 16.78 11.58 -13.85
N ASP A 65 16.95 12.88 -14.11
CA ASP A 65 16.43 13.94 -13.24
C ASP A 65 14.91 13.88 -13.12
N THR A 66 14.19 13.67 -14.22
CA THR A 66 12.73 13.49 -14.19
C THR A 66 12.32 12.26 -13.37
N THR A 67 13.07 11.15 -13.50
CA THR A 67 12.83 9.92 -12.74
C THR A 67 13.06 10.13 -11.25
N ILE A 68 14.11 10.86 -10.86
CA ILE A 68 14.40 11.20 -9.47
C ILE A 68 13.28 12.04 -8.86
N ILE A 69 12.79 13.04 -9.60
CA ILE A 69 11.67 13.90 -9.15
C ILE A 69 10.41 13.05 -8.96
N GLU A 70 10.09 12.16 -9.90
CA GLU A 70 8.91 11.30 -9.80
C GLU A 70 8.99 10.37 -8.58
N ILE A 71 10.13 9.69 -8.39
CA ILE A 71 10.35 8.78 -7.25
C ILE A 71 10.32 9.57 -5.93
N GLY A 72 10.99 10.72 -5.88
CA GLY A 72 10.98 11.60 -4.71
C GLY A 72 9.57 12.05 -4.33
N GLY A 73 8.74 12.39 -5.32
CA GLY A 73 7.33 12.72 -5.14
C GLY A 73 6.52 11.54 -4.58
N LYS A 74 6.69 10.33 -5.12
CA LYS A 74 5.99 9.13 -4.62
C LYS A 74 6.38 8.77 -3.19
N ILE A 75 7.67 8.89 -2.84
CA ILE A 75 8.15 8.63 -1.47
C ILE A 75 7.55 9.65 -0.50
N ALA A 76 7.50 10.94 -0.87
CA ALA A 76 6.91 11.98 -0.03
C ALA A 76 5.40 11.74 0.21
N LEU A 77 4.66 11.35 -0.83
CA LEU A 77 3.24 10.99 -0.73
C LEU A 77 3.03 9.75 0.15
N SER A 78 3.80 8.68 -0.08
CA SER A 78 3.70 7.45 0.71
C SER A 78 4.02 7.66 2.20
N ASN A 79 5.02 8.49 2.52
CA ASN A 79 5.31 8.88 3.90
C ASN A 79 4.15 9.67 4.52
N ASN A 80 3.49 10.56 3.77
CA ASN A 80 2.33 11.30 4.27
C ASN A 80 1.16 10.36 4.57
N GLU A 81 0.86 9.43 3.66
CA GLU A 81 -0.20 8.42 3.84
C GLU A 81 0.09 7.51 5.04
N THR A 82 1.32 7.04 5.18
CA THR A 82 1.72 6.19 6.32
C THR A 82 1.56 6.93 7.66
N ASN A 83 1.90 8.22 7.70
CA ASN A 83 1.71 9.02 8.92
C ASN A 83 0.23 9.27 9.22
N LYS A 84 -0.60 9.52 8.20
CA LYS A 84 -2.06 9.63 8.38
C LYS A 84 -2.68 8.34 8.92
N LEU A 85 -2.33 7.20 8.34
CA LEU A 85 -2.79 5.89 8.80
C LEU A 85 -2.40 5.63 10.26
N LYS A 86 -1.17 5.98 10.66
CA LYS A 86 -0.75 5.89 12.07
C LYS A 86 -1.60 6.78 12.97
N GLN A 87 -1.87 8.02 12.57
CA GLN A 87 -2.73 8.92 13.33
C GLN A 87 -4.16 8.39 13.48
N GLU A 88 -4.73 7.81 12.42
CA GLU A 88 -6.07 7.19 12.47
C GLU A 88 -6.11 5.98 13.39
N ILE A 89 -5.06 5.13 13.36
CA ILE A 89 -4.93 4.00 14.29
C ILE A 89 -4.85 4.48 15.73
N ASP A 90 -4.03 5.49 16.01
CA ASP A 90 -3.89 6.05 17.36
C ASP A 90 -5.20 6.67 17.85
N GLN A 91 -5.92 7.40 16.99
CA GLN A 91 -7.24 7.96 17.31
C GLN A 91 -8.28 6.86 17.58
N THR A 92 -8.30 5.81 16.76
CA THR A 92 -9.23 4.68 16.93
C THR A 92 -8.93 3.94 18.23
N ASN A 93 -7.66 3.69 18.55
CA ASN A 93 -7.27 3.08 19.83
C ASN A 93 -7.67 3.94 21.03
N GLN A 94 -7.53 5.26 20.94
CA GLN A 94 -8.01 6.17 21.98
C GLN A 94 -9.53 6.09 22.16
N GLN A 95 -10.29 6.02 21.06
CA GLN A 95 -11.74 5.84 21.12
C GLN A 95 -12.14 4.50 21.74
N ILE A 96 -11.44 3.41 21.39
CA ILE A 96 -11.65 2.10 22.02
C ILE A 96 -11.40 2.20 23.53
N GLN A 97 -10.28 2.79 23.94
CA GLN A 97 -9.96 2.93 25.36
C GLN A 97 -10.98 3.81 26.10
N GLN A 98 -11.48 4.88 25.48
CA GLN A 98 -12.54 5.71 26.05
C GLN A 98 -13.85 4.93 26.17
N ASN A 99 -14.23 4.17 25.15
CA ASN A 99 -15.42 3.32 25.18
C ASN A 99 -15.29 2.22 26.24
N GLU A 100 -14.12 1.57 26.36
CA GLU A 100 -13.86 0.60 27.42
C GLU A 100 -13.97 1.22 28.81
N GLN A 101 -13.48 2.44 29.01
CA GLN A 101 -13.64 3.16 30.27
C GLN A 101 -15.10 3.53 30.56
N GLN A 102 -15.86 3.95 29.54
CA GLN A 102 -17.29 4.23 29.69
C GLN A 102 -18.08 2.95 29.99
N LEU A 103 -17.80 1.86 29.27
CA LEU A 103 -18.37 0.54 29.55
C LEU A 103 -17.99 0.09 30.95
N ALA A 104 -16.73 0.19 31.36
CA ALA A 104 -16.28 -0.17 32.70
C ALA A 104 -16.93 0.70 33.79
N ALA A 105 -17.24 1.97 33.52
CA ALA A 105 -17.96 2.84 34.46
C ALA A 105 -19.45 2.46 34.56
N VAL A 106 -20.07 2.06 33.46
CA VAL A 106 -21.46 1.54 33.43
C VAL A 106 -21.53 0.15 34.07
N LEU A 107 -20.57 -0.72 33.77
CA LEU A 107 -20.43 -2.07 34.32
C LEU A 107 -19.94 -2.04 35.78
N ASN A 108 -19.27 -0.99 36.27
CA ASN A 108 -19.06 -0.84 37.71
C ASN A 108 -20.37 -0.62 38.48
N LYS A 109 -21.43 -0.18 37.78
CA LYS A 109 -22.79 -0.10 38.33
C LYS A 109 -23.60 -1.39 38.09
N LEU A 110 -23.18 -2.27 37.18
CA LEU A 110 -23.83 -3.56 36.91
C LEU A 110 -22.91 -4.73 37.23
N VAL A 111 -23.29 -5.46 38.29
CA VAL A 111 -22.58 -6.59 38.88
C VAL A 111 -21.84 -7.47 37.85
N PRO A 112 -20.56 -7.81 38.08
CA PRO A 112 -19.80 -8.67 37.17
C PRO A 112 -20.49 -10.03 36.95
N PRO A 113 -20.46 -10.60 35.74
CA PRO A 113 -21.19 -11.81 35.33
C PRO A 113 -20.86 -13.06 36.16
N THR A 114 -19.75 -13.03 36.90
CA THR A 114 -19.33 -14.10 37.81
C THR A 114 -20.14 -14.17 39.11
N LYS A 115 -20.97 -13.18 39.45
CA LYS A 115 -21.74 -13.17 40.72
C LYS A 115 -23.18 -13.67 40.62
N ILE A 116 -23.73 -13.87 39.42
CA ILE A 116 -25.13 -14.34 39.24
C ILE A 116 -25.33 -15.74 39.84
N THR A 117 -24.38 -16.65 39.64
CA THR A 117 -24.43 -18.02 40.16
C THR A 117 -24.39 -18.08 41.69
N GLU A 118 -23.67 -17.15 42.31
CA GLU A 118 -23.52 -17.08 43.76
C GLU A 118 -24.74 -16.44 44.42
N LEU A 119 -25.33 -15.41 43.79
CA LEU A 119 -26.58 -14.80 44.22
C LEU A 119 -27.75 -15.80 44.16
N LEU A 120 -27.92 -16.51 43.04
CA LEU A 120 -28.95 -17.54 42.88
C LEU A 120 -28.81 -18.66 43.91
N ARG A 121 -27.58 -19.04 44.26
CA ARG A 121 -27.32 -20.03 45.32
C ARG A 121 -27.67 -19.47 46.71
N SER A 122 -27.36 -18.20 46.98
CA SER A 122 -27.64 -17.56 48.28
C SER A 122 -29.13 -17.40 48.56
N LEU A 123 -29.93 -17.04 47.55
CA LEU A 123 -31.38 -16.91 47.67
C LEU A 123 -32.07 -18.27 47.86
N LEU A 124 -31.48 -19.35 47.32
CA LEU A 124 -32.00 -20.70 47.49
C LEU A 124 -31.76 -21.27 48.90
N LEU A 125 -30.72 -20.79 49.60
CA LEU A 125 -30.37 -21.22 50.96
C LEU A 125 -31.23 -20.55 52.03
N ASP A 126 -31.78 -19.36 51.74
CA ASP A 126 -32.57 -18.58 52.69
C ASP A 126 -34.04 -19.06 52.77
N THR A 127 -34.54 -19.68 51.70
CA THR A 127 -35.87 -20.28 51.64
C THR A 127 -35.86 -21.77 51.98
N HIS A 128 -36.31 -22.12 53.20
CA HIS A 128 -36.47 -23.51 53.61
C HIS A 128 -37.52 -24.24 52.73
N ASP A 129 -37.20 -25.47 52.30
CA ASP A 129 -38.03 -26.41 51.50
C ASP A 129 -38.18 -26.18 49.97
N LEU A 130 -37.34 -25.36 49.34
CA LEU A 130 -37.25 -25.32 47.87
C LEU A 130 -36.15 -26.25 47.35
N GLN A 131 -36.54 -27.22 46.50
CA GLN A 131 -35.61 -28.14 45.84
C GLN A 131 -35.31 -27.67 44.42
N LEU A 132 -34.05 -27.33 44.15
CA LEU A 132 -33.56 -27.04 42.80
C LEU A 132 -33.40 -28.37 42.04
N LEU A 133 -34.24 -28.58 41.02
CA LEU A 133 -34.22 -29.81 40.22
C LEU A 133 -33.14 -29.76 39.14
N SER A 134 -32.93 -28.61 38.51
CA SER A 134 -31.91 -28.42 37.48
C SER A 134 -31.70 -26.95 37.17
N ILE A 135 -30.43 -26.57 36.93
CA ILE A 135 -30.05 -25.30 36.31
C ILE A 135 -29.30 -25.63 35.02
N SER A 136 -29.77 -25.07 33.90
CA SER A 136 -29.12 -25.24 32.60
C SER A 136 -28.89 -23.87 31.98
N ASN A 137 -27.62 -23.56 31.71
CA ASN A 137 -27.22 -22.39 30.95
C ASN A 137 -27.30 -22.76 29.47
N GLU A 138 -28.13 -22.07 28.71
CA GLU A 138 -28.22 -22.30 27.26
C GLU A 138 -27.04 -21.61 26.55
N PRO A 139 -26.60 -22.14 25.38
CA PRO A 139 -25.51 -21.54 24.63
C PRO A 139 -25.83 -20.09 24.27
N VAL A 140 -24.82 -19.23 24.42
CA VAL A 140 -24.91 -17.77 24.25
C VAL A 140 -25.48 -17.43 22.87
N LYS A 141 -26.53 -16.60 22.84
CA LYS A 141 -27.09 -16.08 21.59
C LYS A 141 -26.57 -14.67 21.34
N THR A 142 -26.02 -14.44 20.15
CA THR A 142 -25.59 -13.11 19.70
C THR A 142 -26.78 -12.36 19.13
N ILE A 143 -27.13 -11.22 19.72
CA ILE A 143 -28.18 -10.35 19.18
C ILE A 143 -27.54 -9.38 18.19
N THR A 144 -27.85 -9.55 16.91
CA THR A 144 -27.47 -8.60 15.85
C THR A 144 -28.59 -7.59 15.67
N PHE A 145 -28.31 -6.30 15.89
CA PHE A 145 -29.22 -5.22 15.50
C PHE A 145 -29.12 -5.02 13.99
N ASN A 146 -30.00 -5.66 13.22
CA ASN A 146 -30.14 -5.38 11.80
C ASN A 146 -31.15 -4.24 11.62
N ASP A 147 -30.66 -3.00 11.66
CA ASP A 147 -31.49 -1.86 11.28
C ASP A 147 -31.74 -1.97 9.77
N SER A 148 -32.94 -2.45 9.44
CA SER A 148 -33.29 -2.91 8.11
C SER A 148 -33.75 -1.72 7.28
N ASN A 149 -32.85 -1.18 6.45
CA ASN A 149 -33.25 -0.53 5.20
C ASN A 149 -32.40 -1.03 4.04
N ASP A 150 -33.10 -1.81 3.22
CA ASP A 150 -32.94 -2.03 1.79
C ASP A 150 -31.70 -2.76 1.23
N ASN A 151 -32.01 -3.95 0.71
CA ASN A 151 -31.50 -4.55 -0.53
C ASN A 151 -30.05 -4.24 -0.94
N GLN A 152 -29.15 -5.19 -0.70
CA GLN A 152 -28.30 -5.79 -1.74
C GLN A 152 -27.54 -7.01 -1.21
N GLN A 153 -27.57 -8.10 -1.99
CA GLN A 153 -26.75 -9.28 -1.78
C GLN A 153 -25.26 -8.98 -2.06
N ILE A 154 -24.43 -9.75 -1.36
CA ILE A 154 -23.01 -10.14 -1.58
C ILE A 154 -22.19 -9.76 -0.33
N GLN A 155 -22.02 -10.65 0.65
CA GLN A 155 -21.12 -11.81 0.74
C GLN A 155 -19.75 -11.43 1.33
N GLU A 156 -19.52 -12.06 2.48
CA GLU A 156 -18.27 -12.24 3.24
C GLU A 156 -17.49 -11.01 3.71
N ASP A 157 -17.15 -11.09 5.00
CA ASP A 157 -16.25 -10.24 5.76
C ASP A 157 -16.81 -8.92 6.29
N THR A 158 -17.63 -9.02 7.33
CA THR A 158 -17.80 -7.92 8.30
C THR A 158 -17.91 -8.51 9.70
N GLN A 159 -16.76 -8.97 10.22
CA GLN A 159 -16.52 -8.94 11.65
C GLN A 159 -16.66 -7.49 12.12
N ALA A 160 -17.81 -7.14 12.69
CA ALA A 160 -18.02 -6.07 13.68
C ALA A 160 -19.40 -5.44 13.52
N LEU A 161 -20.47 -6.16 13.88
CA LEU A 161 -21.76 -5.53 14.15
C LEU A 161 -22.37 -6.16 15.41
N ALA A 162 -22.12 -5.46 16.53
CA ALA A 162 -22.73 -5.60 17.87
C ALA A 162 -22.62 -6.98 18.56
N LEU A 163 -21.66 -7.11 19.49
CA LEU A 163 -21.50 -8.27 20.39
C LEU A 163 -22.36 -8.10 21.66
N LEU A 164 -23.68 -7.97 21.53
CA LEU A 164 -24.55 -8.14 22.69
C LEU A 164 -24.80 -9.65 22.87
N TYR A 165 -24.27 -10.19 23.96
CA TYR A 165 -24.38 -11.61 24.30
C TYR A 165 -25.54 -11.83 25.27
N GLU A 166 -26.60 -12.50 24.80
CA GLU A 166 -27.68 -12.95 25.65
C GLU A 166 -27.27 -14.24 26.37
N HIS A 167 -27.34 -14.21 27.70
CA HIS A 167 -27.14 -15.38 28.55
C HIS A 167 -28.48 -15.85 29.11
N THR A 168 -29.17 -16.74 28.38
CA THR A 168 -30.43 -17.33 28.83
C THR A 168 -30.16 -18.46 29.83
N THR A 169 -30.67 -18.33 31.06
CA THR A 169 -30.60 -19.39 32.07
C THR A 169 -31.98 -19.98 32.32
N THR A 170 -32.13 -21.29 32.16
CA THR A 170 -33.37 -22.00 32.51
C THR A 170 -33.22 -22.65 33.88
N ILE A 171 -34.16 -22.33 34.78
CA ILE A 171 -34.18 -22.85 36.16
C ILE A 171 -35.45 -23.68 36.36
N LYS A 172 -35.32 -24.91 36.88
CA LYS A 172 -36.44 -25.77 37.28
C LYS A 172 -36.48 -25.89 38.81
N LEU A 173 -37.54 -25.36 39.41
CA LEU A 173 -37.76 -25.33 40.86
C LEU A 173 -38.95 -26.22 41.23
N SER A 174 -38.87 -26.90 42.38
CA SER A 174 -39.98 -27.66 42.97
C SER A 174 -40.15 -27.29 44.44
N GLY A 175 -41.38 -27.00 44.85
CA GLY A 175 -41.71 -26.60 46.22
C GLY A 175 -43.18 -26.22 46.34
N GLY A 176 -43.58 -25.75 47.53
CA GLY A 176 -44.93 -25.24 47.75
C GLY A 176 -45.18 -23.91 47.03
N TYR A 177 -46.42 -23.68 46.60
CA TYR A 177 -46.82 -22.52 45.81
C TYR A 177 -46.46 -21.17 46.47
N GLN A 178 -46.67 -21.07 47.79
CA GLN A 178 -46.42 -19.84 48.53
C GLN A 178 -44.93 -19.49 48.59
N GLN A 179 -44.06 -20.51 48.68
CA GLN A 179 -42.60 -20.34 48.68
C GLN A 179 -42.09 -19.92 47.30
N LEU A 180 -42.63 -20.52 46.22
CA LEU A 180 -42.29 -20.12 44.86
C LEU A 180 -42.68 -18.67 44.57
N TYR A 181 -43.85 -18.24 45.06
CA TYR A 181 -44.30 -16.86 44.91
C TYR A 181 -43.37 -15.89 45.67
N GLN A 182 -43.02 -16.18 46.92
CA GLN A 182 -42.09 -15.35 47.70
C GLN A 182 -40.70 -15.28 47.05
N TYR A 183 -40.20 -16.40 46.53
CA TYR A 183 -38.94 -16.44 45.80
C TYR A 183 -38.99 -15.58 44.53
N LEU A 184 -40.06 -15.67 43.72
CA LEU A 184 -40.21 -14.87 42.50
C LEU A 184 -40.32 -13.37 42.82
N THR A 185 -41.06 -13.00 43.87
CA THR A 185 -41.15 -11.60 44.31
C THR A 185 -39.85 -11.09 44.91
N ALA A 186 -39.09 -11.90 45.65
CA ALA A 186 -37.77 -11.52 46.13
C ALA A 186 -36.77 -11.37 44.98
N LEU A 187 -36.89 -12.22 43.96
CA LEU A 187 -36.12 -12.16 42.74
C LEU A 187 -36.42 -10.82 42.02
N GLU A 188 -37.67 -10.54 41.63
CA GLU A 188 -38.07 -9.26 41.00
C GLU A 188 -37.76 -8.02 41.87
N ASN A 189 -37.90 -8.17 43.19
CA ASN A 189 -37.52 -7.25 44.29
C ASN A 189 -36.06 -6.86 44.41
N SER A 190 -35.15 -7.65 43.86
CA SER A 190 -33.74 -7.43 44.11
C SER A 190 -33.19 -6.31 43.25
N GLU A 191 -32.27 -5.52 43.78
CA GLU A 191 -31.50 -4.54 43.01
C GLU A 191 -30.39 -5.22 42.16
N TRP A 192 -30.77 -6.11 41.24
CA TRP A 192 -29.91 -6.54 40.12
C TRP A 192 -30.37 -5.97 38.79
#